data_AF-A0A4C1ZJ29-F1
#
_entry.id   AF-A0A4C1ZJ29-F1
#
_cell.length_a   1.000
_cell.length_b   1.000
_cell.length_c   1.000
_cell.angle_alpha   90.00
_cell.angle_beta   90.00
_cell.angle_gamma   90.00
#
_symmetry.space_group_name_H-M   'P 1'
#
loop_
_entity.id
_entity.type
_entity.pdbx_description
1 polymer ?
#
loop_
_entity_poly.entity_id
_entity_poly.type
_entity_poly.pdbx_seq_one_letter_code
_entity_poly.pdbx_strand_id
1 'polypeptide(L)'
;MPDTRNDNNVQLGGDTRIEKTLGLQWDINNDALGFNLGLRNTPTEVLETSLPPTKRQVTSAVMSVFDPLGLASPVLITGKCMLQDIWRSGIDWDETIEADAHKKWLKWVNDIKKLASIRIPRCISPGHTEGELHVFVDASEKSYAAAVYWRIKLSEHESAVSLIAGKARVALESHIDPSARIASGAVRRSIGFVDTN
;
A
#
# COMPACT_ATOMS: atom_id res chain seq x y z
N MET A 1 -14.09 -15.96 38.02
CA MET A 1 -13.20 -15.12 37.19
C MET A 1 -13.91 -14.90 35.86
N PRO A 2 -14.54 -13.74 35.61
CA PRO A 2 -15.16 -13.50 34.30
C PRO A 2 -14.10 -13.04 33.31
N ASP A 3 -14.17 -13.66 32.13
CA ASP A 3 -13.39 -13.47 30.93
C ASP A 3 -13.75 -12.11 30.28
N THR A 4 -12.88 -11.11 30.39
CA THR A 4 -13.06 -9.80 29.74
C THR A 4 -12.57 -9.87 28.30
N ARG A 5 -13.32 -10.59 27.45
CA ARG A 5 -13.33 -10.31 26.01
C ARG A 5 -13.95 -8.93 25.83
N ASN A 6 -13.10 -7.94 25.56
CA ASN A 6 -13.53 -6.58 25.25
C ASN A 6 -14.03 -6.55 23.80
N ASP A 7 -15.22 -7.10 23.60
CA ASP A 7 -15.98 -6.99 22.35
C ASP A 7 -16.56 -5.58 22.24
N ASN A 8 -15.68 -4.60 21.99
CA ASN A 8 -16.10 -3.27 21.56
C ASN A 8 -16.47 -3.32 20.07
N ASN A 9 -17.55 -4.05 19.78
CA ASN A 9 -18.37 -3.82 18.62
C ASN A 9 -19.48 -2.82 19.03
N VAL A 10 -20.01 -2.04 18.07
CA VAL A 10 -21.06 -0.98 18.19
C VAL A 10 -20.47 0.45 18.33
N GLN A 11 -20.84 1.49 17.56
CA GLN A 11 -22.08 1.77 16.83
C GLN A 11 -21.91 2.61 15.54
N LEU A 12 -22.71 2.22 14.53
CA LEU A 12 -23.52 2.99 13.58
C LEU A 12 -23.42 4.53 13.59
N GLY A 13 -23.07 5.07 12.41
CA GLY A 13 -23.66 6.30 11.85
C GLY A 13 -23.33 7.64 12.52
N GLY A 14 -22.34 8.35 11.99
CA GLY A 14 -22.25 9.80 12.06
C GLY A 14 -21.76 10.32 10.72
N ASP A 15 -22.65 10.95 9.93
CA ASP A 15 -22.58 11.67 8.63
C ASP A 15 -21.59 11.25 7.50
N THR A 16 -20.67 10.34 7.77
CA THR A 16 -19.80 9.65 6.82
C THR A 16 -19.76 8.19 7.27
N ARG A 17 -20.53 7.31 6.62
CA ARG A 17 -20.47 5.87 6.92
C ARG A 17 -19.14 5.33 6.39
N ILE A 18 -18.16 5.18 7.28
CA ILE A 18 -16.84 4.61 6.97
C ILE A 18 -16.76 3.18 7.52
N GLU A 19 -16.75 2.20 6.63
CA GLU A 19 -16.51 0.80 6.99
C GLU A 19 -15.02 0.47 6.95
N LYS A 20 -14.51 -0.20 7.99
CA LYS A 20 -13.10 -0.60 8.07
C LYS A 20 -12.96 -2.05 7.61
N THR A 21 -12.19 -2.27 6.55
CA THR A 21 -11.85 -3.62 6.08
C THR A 21 -10.34 -3.72 6.00
N LEU A 22 -9.72 -4.49 6.90
CA LEU A 22 -8.30 -4.89 6.84
C LEU A 22 -7.38 -3.83 6.20
N GLY A 23 -7.23 -2.66 6.84
CA GLY A 23 -6.31 -1.61 6.39
C GLY A 23 -6.86 -0.60 5.35
N LEU A 24 -8.03 -0.85 4.76
CA LEU A 24 -8.76 0.09 3.92
C LEU A 24 -9.98 0.66 4.66
N GLN A 25 -10.41 1.84 4.21
CA GLN A 25 -11.61 2.54 4.64
C GLN A 25 -12.54 2.68 3.44
N TRP A 26 -13.79 2.26 3.55
CA TRP A 26 -14.78 2.52 2.51
C TRP A 26 -15.62 3.72 2.88
N ASP A 27 -15.49 4.80 2.11
CA ASP A 27 -16.38 5.95 2.12
C ASP A 27 -17.63 5.61 1.30
N ILE A 28 -18.71 5.27 1.99
CA ILE A 28 -19.96 4.85 1.36
C ILE A 28 -20.63 5.99 0.59
N ASN A 29 -20.51 7.22 1.07
CA ASN A 29 -21.19 8.37 0.47
C ASN A 29 -20.62 8.68 -0.92
N ASN A 30 -19.31 8.55 -1.08
CA ASN A 30 -18.60 8.83 -2.33
C ASN A 30 -18.24 7.57 -3.13
N ASP A 31 -18.66 6.39 -2.64
CA ASP A 31 -18.25 5.07 -3.12
C ASP A 31 -16.74 4.94 -3.40
N ALA A 32 -15.92 5.35 -2.43
CA ALA A 32 -14.46 5.41 -2.58
C ALA A 32 -13.74 4.62 -1.49
N LEU A 33 -12.64 3.98 -1.87
CA LEU A 33 -11.67 3.40 -0.97
C LEU A 33 -10.67 4.48 -0.53
N GLY A 34 -10.38 4.51 0.76
CA GLY A 34 -9.29 5.25 1.37
C GLY A 34 -8.40 4.32 2.20
N PHE A 35 -7.31 4.86 2.73
CA PHE A 35 -6.33 4.08 3.50
C PHE A 35 -6.48 4.33 5.01
N ASN A 36 -6.54 3.25 5.78
CA ASN A 36 -6.34 3.30 7.22
C ASN A 36 -4.85 3.13 7.53
N LEU A 37 -4.16 4.23 7.84
CA LEU A 37 -2.70 4.20 8.01
C LEU A 37 -2.24 3.37 9.21
N GLY A 38 -3.10 2.96 10.15
CA GLY A 38 -2.68 2.12 11.29
C GLY A 38 -1.68 2.77 12.26
N LEU A 39 -1.21 3.99 11.96
CA LEU A 39 -0.19 4.74 12.72
C LEU A 39 -0.65 5.19 14.11
N ARG A 40 -1.91 4.96 14.47
CA ARG A 40 -2.49 5.33 15.79
C ARG A 40 -1.76 4.68 16.97
N ASN A 41 -1.10 3.55 16.74
CA ASN A 41 -0.32 2.84 17.76
C ASN A 41 1.16 3.24 17.75
N THR A 42 1.58 4.14 16.85
CA THR A 42 2.94 4.69 16.84
C THR A 42 2.95 5.97 17.68
N PRO A 43 3.89 6.13 18.63
CA PRO A 43 3.96 7.32 19.47
C PRO A 43 3.98 8.60 18.63
N THR A 44 3.22 9.62 19.05
CA THR A 44 3.16 10.91 18.33
C THR A 44 4.54 11.55 18.21
N GLU A 45 5.41 11.38 19.22
CA GLU A 45 6.78 11.88 19.13
C GLU A 45 7.51 11.33 17.90
N VAL A 46 7.34 10.04 17.59
CA VAL A 46 7.99 9.38 16.45
C VAL A 46 7.45 9.88 15.10
N LEU A 47 6.20 10.33 15.05
CA LEU A 47 5.52 10.77 13.82
C LEU A 47 5.58 12.28 13.57
N GLU A 48 5.77 13.07 14.62
CA GLU A 48 5.64 14.53 14.58
C GLU A 48 6.88 15.27 15.07
N THR A 49 7.73 14.64 15.90
CA THR A 49 8.98 15.27 16.35
C THR A 49 10.12 14.92 15.41
N SER A 50 11.11 15.81 15.32
CA SER A 50 12.39 15.55 14.64
C SER A 50 13.34 14.69 15.50
N LEU A 51 12.82 13.91 16.45
CA LEU A 51 13.64 12.99 17.25
C LEU A 51 13.83 11.67 16.50
N PRO A 52 15.04 11.10 16.49
CA PRO A 52 15.27 9.80 15.87
C PRO A 52 14.49 8.68 16.59
N PRO A 53 13.65 7.90 15.88
CA PRO A 53 12.97 6.77 16.48
C PRO A 53 13.91 5.58 16.69
N THR A 54 13.50 4.66 17.57
CA THR A 54 14.15 3.35 17.72
C THR A 54 13.82 2.41 16.57
N LYS A 55 14.66 1.39 16.34
CA LYS A 55 14.38 0.32 15.38
C LYS A 55 13.02 -0.34 15.61
N ARG A 56 12.62 -0.56 16.86
CA ARG A 56 11.31 -1.10 17.24
C ARG A 56 10.17 -0.21 16.75
N GLN A 57 10.28 1.09 16.98
CA GLN A 57 9.25 2.06 16.59
C GLN A 57 9.11 2.15 15.07
N VAL A 58 10.22 2.19 14.33
CA VAL A 58 10.20 2.17 12.86
C VAL A 58 9.53 0.90 12.33
N THR A 59 9.92 -0.25 12.87
CA THR A 59 9.36 -1.56 12.47
C THR A 59 7.85 -1.60 12.70
N SER A 60 7.40 -1.18 13.88
CA SER A 60 5.97 -1.12 14.23
C SER A 60 5.19 -0.25 13.26
N ALA A 61 5.70 0.95 12.98
CA ALA A 61 5.03 1.89 12.08
C ALA A 61 4.95 1.39 10.64
N VAL A 62 6.06 0.89 10.07
CA VAL A 62 6.10 0.38 8.69
C VAL A 62 5.18 -0.83 8.50
N MET A 63 5.04 -1.68 9.51
CA MET A 63 4.18 -2.88 9.45
C MET A 63 2.72 -2.60 9.80
N SER A 64 2.39 -1.43 10.36
CA SER A 64 1.03 -1.09 10.79
C SER A 64 0.06 -0.80 9.63
N VAL A 65 0.58 -0.40 8.47
CA VAL A 65 -0.23 -0.09 7.28
C VAL A 65 -0.45 -1.37 6.48
N PHE A 66 -1.67 -1.90 6.51
CA PHE A 66 -2.05 -3.06 5.71
C PHE A 66 -2.74 -2.63 4.42
N ASP A 67 -2.32 -3.20 3.29
CA ASP A 67 -2.81 -2.87 1.96
C ASP A 67 -3.06 -4.17 1.17
N PRO A 68 -4.28 -4.72 1.23
CA PRO A 68 -4.60 -6.02 0.63
C PRO A 68 -4.59 -5.97 -0.91
N LEU A 69 -4.87 -4.81 -1.50
CA LEU A 69 -4.90 -4.62 -2.96
C LEU A 69 -3.57 -4.13 -3.52
N GLY A 70 -2.64 -3.71 -2.66
CA GLY A 70 -1.35 -3.18 -3.06
C GLY A 70 -1.41 -1.81 -3.75
N LEU A 71 -2.49 -1.05 -3.55
CA LEU A 71 -2.70 0.27 -4.16
C LEU A 71 -1.76 1.35 -3.59
N ALA A 72 -1.34 1.19 -2.33
CA ALA A 72 -0.34 2.02 -1.66
C ALA A 72 1.08 1.45 -1.77
N SER A 73 1.29 0.36 -2.51
CA SER A 73 2.60 -0.28 -2.70
C SER A 73 3.75 0.69 -3.00
N PRO A 74 3.59 1.74 -3.85
CA PRO A 74 4.66 2.68 -4.14
C PRO A 74 5.21 3.42 -2.91
N VAL A 75 4.34 3.70 -1.92
CA VAL A 75 4.75 4.34 -0.67
C VAL A 75 5.23 3.31 0.34
N LEU A 76 4.52 2.19 0.47
CA LEU A 76 4.83 1.15 1.46
C LEU A 76 6.18 0.46 1.20
N ILE A 77 6.55 0.28 -0.07
CA ILE A 77 7.80 -0.39 -0.42
C ILE A 77 9.02 0.40 0.04
N THR A 78 8.97 1.74 0.00
CA THR A 78 10.09 2.59 0.41
C THR A 78 10.37 2.46 1.91
N GLY A 79 9.33 2.36 2.73
CA GLY A 79 9.44 2.07 4.16
C GLY A 79 10.03 0.68 4.43
N LYS A 80 9.65 -0.33 3.64
CA LYS A 80 10.21 -1.69 3.75
C LYS A 80 11.69 -1.75 3.35
N CYS A 81 12.09 -1.03 2.30
CA CYS A 81 13.51 -0.93 1.92
C CYS A 81 14.34 -0.22 2.99
N MET A 82 13.84 0.89 3.54
CA MET A 82 14.49 1.57 4.66
C MET A 82 14.60 0.66 5.90
N LEU A 83 13.55 -0.09 6.20
CA LEU A 83 13.56 -1.04 7.30
C LEU A 83 14.64 -2.12 7.06
N GLN A 84 14.77 -2.65 5.85
CA GLN A 84 15.84 -3.57 5.49
C GLN A 84 17.24 -2.99 5.75
N ASP A 85 17.48 -1.72 5.37
CA ASP A 85 18.74 -1.01 5.66
C ASP A 85 19.00 -0.94 7.19
N ILE A 86 17.99 -0.61 7.99
CA ILE A 86 18.08 -0.53 9.47
C ILE A 86 18.35 -1.90 10.10
N TRP A 87 17.78 -2.98 9.56
CA TRP A 87 18.09 -4.32 10.06
C TRP A 87 19.55 -4.69 9.81
N ARG A 88 20.13 -4.23 8.71
CA ARG A 88 21.53 -4.50 8.34
C ARG A 88 22.55 -3.69 9.12
N SER A 89 22.18 -2.53 9.66
CA SER A 89 23.09 -1.74 10.50
C SER A 89 23.44 -2.45 11.81
N GLY A 90 22.72 -3.51 12.18
CA GLY A 90 23.02 -4.32 13.36
C GLY A 90 22.58 -3.69 14.69
N ILE A 91 21.92 -2.53 14.67
CA ILE A 91 21.45 -1.85 15.88
C ILE A 91 20.39 -2.68 16.62
N ASP A 92 20.35 -2.51 17.94
CA ASP A 92 19.41 -3.19 18.81
C ASP A 92 17.98 -2.64 18.66
N TRP A 93 17.00 -3.38 19.17
CA TRP A 93 15.58 -3.04 19.05
C TRP A 93 15.23 -1.66 19.61
N ASP A 94 15.77 -1.35 20.78
CA ASP A 94 15.50 -0.11 21.53
C ASP A 94 16.58 0.97 21.29
N GLU A 95 17.46 0.76 20.31
CA GLU A 95 18.47 1.72 19.87
C GLU A 95 17.92 2.65 18.77
N THR A 96 18.32 3.92 18.83
CA THR A 96 17.88 4.95 17.88
C THR A 96 18.53 4.78 16.52
N ILE A 97 17.79 5.05 15.45
CA ILE A 97 18.32 4.99 14.09
C ILE A 97 19.34 6.11 13.82
N GLU A 98 20.33 5.79 12.99
CA GLU A 98 21.37 6.72 12.53
C GLU A 98 20.79 7.90 11.73
N ALA A 99 21.56 9.00 11.66
CA ALA A 99 21.13 10.25 11.05
C ALA A 99 20.63 10.11 9.60
N ASP A 100 21.25 9.25 8.80
CA ASP A 100 20.84 9.04 7.41
C ASP A 100 19.56 8.21 7.28
N ALA A 101 19.38 7.22 8.15
CA ALA A 101 18.12 6.48 8.25
C ALA A 101 16.99 7.39 8.76
N HIS A 102 17.30 8.30 9.69
CA HIS A 102 16.34 9.27 10.21
C HIS A 102 15.84 10.24 9.12
N LYS A 103 16.70 10.71 8.22
CA LYS A 103 16.26 11.52 7.05
C LYS A 103 15.28 10.75 6.16
N LYS A 104 15.57 9.47 5.87
CA LYS A 104 14.68 8.60 5.09
C LYS A 104 13.34 8.38 5.82
N TRP A 105 13.38 8.21 7.14
CA TRP A 105 12.21 8.06 8.00
C TRP A 105 11.28 9.27 7.90
N LEU A 106 11.80 10.48 8.08
CA LEU A 106 11.00 11.71 7.99
C LEU A 106 10.34 11.86 6.61
N LYS A 107 11.07 11.54 5.54
CA LYS A 107 10.51 11.53 4.19
C LYS A 107 9.36 10.52 4.08
N TRP A 108 9.57 9.29 4.54
CA TRP A 108 8.55 8.24 4.50
C TRP A 108 7.30 8.61 5.31
N VAL A 109 7.46 9.20 6.50
CA VAL A 109 6.34 9.70 7.33
C VAL A 109 5.53 10.77 6.59
N ASN A 110 6.20 11.68 5.89
CA ASN A 110 5.51 12.69 5.09
C ASN A 110 4.76 12.07 3.91
N ASP A 111 5.32 11.06 3.26
CA ASP A 111 4.70 10.40 2.11
C ASP A 111 3.53 9.50 2.54
N ILE A 112 3.64 8.79 3.66
CA ILE A 112 2.55 7.94 4.18
C ILE A 112 1.36 8.79 4.64
N LYS A 113 1.60 9.97 5.25
CA LYS A 113 0.52 10.88 5.67
C LYS A 113 -0.33 11.36 4.49
N LYS A 114 0.26 11.51 3.30
CA LYS A 114 -0.47 11.88 2.07
C LYS A 114 -1.46 10.79 1.64
N LEU A 115 -1.23 9.52 1.98
CA LEU A 115 -2.18 8.45 1.65
C LEU A 115 -3.54 8.64 2.34
N ALA A 116 -3.59 9.33 3.48
CA ALA A 116 -4.85 9.56 4.19
C ALA A 116 -5.86 10.41 3.40
N SER A 117 -5.38 11.29 2.50
CA SER A 117 -6.23 12.13 1.66
C SER A 117 -6.59 11.46 0.33
N ILE A 118 -5.93 10.36 -0.05
CA ILE A 118 -6.22 9.67 -1.30
C ILE A 118 -7.59 8.98 -1.20
N ARG A 119 -8.38 9.13 -2.26
CA ARG A 119 -9.65 8.43 -2.48
C ARG A 119 -9.60 7.77 -3.85
N ILE A 120 -9.91 6.48 -3.88
CA ILE A 120 -9.89 5.65 -5.09
C ILE A 120 -11.31 5.16 -5.32
N PRO A 121 -11.95 5.43 -6.47
CA PRO A 121 -13.27 4.89 -6.77
C PRO A 121 -13.30 3.37 -6.59
N ARG A 122 -14.26 2.86 -5.80
CA ARG A 122 -14.39 1.41 -5.56
C ARG A 122 -14.92 0.69 -6.80
N CYS A 123 -15.90 1.30 -7.48
CA CYS A 123 -16.43 0.81 -8.74
C CYS A 123 -15.49 1.20 -9.89
N ILE A 124 -14.86 0.19 -10.49
CA ILE A 124 -13.85 0.37 -11.55
C ILE A 124 -14.47 0.37 -12.96
N SER A 125 -15.68 -0.16 -13.12
CA SER A 125 -16.31 -0.36 -14.43
C SER A 125 -17.84 -0.36 -14.34
N PRO A 126 -18.47 0.78 -13.98
CA PRO A 126 -19.93 0.84 -13.93
C PRO A 126 -20.52 0.70 -15.33
N GLY A 127 -21.24 -0.40 -15.59
CA GLY A 127 -21.96 -0.63 -16.84
C GLY A 127 -21.13 -1.15 -18.02
N HIS A 128 -19.87 -1.50 -17.80
CA HIS A 128 -19.01 -2.11 -18.82
C HIS A 128 -18.42 -3.44 -18.32
N THR A 129 -18.62 -4.51 -19.07
CA THR A 129 -18.13 -5.87 -18.75
C THR A 129 -16.90 -6.26 -19.56
N GLU A 130 -16.68 -5.60 -20.71
CA GLU A 130 -15.53 -5.86 -21.57
C GLU A 130 -14.41 -4.85 -21.34
N GLY A 131 -13.18 -5.33 -21.33
CA GLY A 131 -12.00 -4.51 -21.14
C GLY A 131 -10.70 -5.29 -21.29
N GLU A 132 -9.61 -4.59 -21.03
CA GLU A 132 -8.26 -5.11 -21.13
C GLU A 132 -7.56 -5.02 -19.79
N LEU A 133 -6.85 -6.09 -19.44
CA LEU A 133 -5.96 -6.08 -18.30
C LEU A 133 -4.54 -5.79 -18.77
N HIS A 134 -3.98 -4.69 -18.26
CA HIS A 134 -2.61 -4.27 -18.54
C HIS A 134 -1.76 -4.47 -17.29
N VAL A 135 -0.76 -5.33 -17.39
CA VAL A 135 0.18 -5.58 -16.29
C VAL A 135 1.51 -4.97 -16.64
N PHE A 136 1.98 -4.09 -15.78
CA PHE A 136 3.32 -3.50 -15.84
C PHE A 136 4.14 -4.09 -14.71
N VAL A 137 5.36 -4.51 -15.03
CA VAL A 137 6.33 -5.01 -14.05
C VAL A 137 7.58 -4.14 -14.17
N ASP A 138 8.12 -3.77 -13.01
CA ASP A 138 9.38 -3.06 -12.89
C ASP A 138 10.24 -3.70 -11.81
N ALA A 139 11.56 -3.68 -12.00
CA ALA A 139 12.52 -4.30 -11.11
C ALA A 139 13.78 -3.45 -10.99
N SER A 140 14.24 -3.30 -9.76
CA SER A 140 15.47 -2.63 -9.39
C SER A 140 16.27 -3.50 -8.43
N GLU A 141 17.51 -3.11 -8.15
CA GLU A 141 18.35 -3.78 -7.14
C GLU A 141 17.72 -3.78 -5.74
N LYS A 142 16.84 -2.82 -5.43
CA LYS A 142 16.22 -2.66 -4.10
C LYS A 142 14.86 -3.32 -3.99
N SER A 143 14.09 -3.33 -5.08
CA SER A 143 12.73 -3.87 -5.07
C SER A 143 12.23 -4.15 -6.47
N TYR A 144 11.25 -5.05 -6.55
CA TYR A 144 10.48 -5.30 -7.76
C TYR A 144 8.99 -5.11 -7.46
N ALA A 145 8.24 -4.68 -8.46
CA ALA A 145 6.84 -4.38 -8.34
C ALA A 145 6.07 -4.74 -9.61
N ALA A 146 4.78 -5.03 -9.44
CA ALA A 146 3.82 -5.16 -10.51
C ALA A 146 2.62 -4.25 -10.24
N ALA A 147 2.10 -3.61 -11.27
CA ALA A 147 0.88 -2.81 -11.25
C ALA A 147 -0.08 -3.34 -12.32
N VAL A 148 -1.33 -3.52 -11.93
CA VAL A 148 -2.39 -4.08 -12.77
C VAL A 148 -3.44 -3.00 -13.01
N TYR A 149 -3.64 -2.67 -14.27
CA TYR A 149 -4.62 -1.69 -14.71
C TYR A 149 -5.75 -2.36 -15.48
N TRP A 150 -6.98 -1.97 -15.17
CA TRP A 150 -8.15 -2.27 -15.97
C TRP A 150 -8.40 -1.11 -16.93
N ARG A 151 -8.45 -1.41 -18.23
CA ARG A 151 -8.78 -0.45 -19.28
C ARG A 151 -10.09 -0.82 -19.93
N ILE A 152 -11.02 0.13 -19.99
CA ILE A 152 -12.28 0.01 -20.73
C ILE A 152 -12.33 1.01 -21.86
N LYS A 153 -12.97 0.64 -22.96
CA LYS A 153 -13.28 1.53 -24.07
C LYS A 153 -14.67 2.11 -23.83
N LEU A 154 -14.77 3.42 -23.64
CA LEU A 154 -16.03 4.13 -23.45
C LEU A 154 -16.66 4.49 -24.80
N SER A 155 -15.83 4.86 -25.77
CA SER A 155 -16.22 5.13 -27.17
C SER A 155 -15.04 4.85 -28.11
N GLU A 156 -15.21 5.03 -29.43
CA GLU A 156 -14.12 4.85 -30.41
C GLU A 156 -12.85 5.64 -30.09
N HIS A 157 -12.98 6.79 -29.42
CA HIS A 157 -11.87 7.70 -29.12
C HIS A 157 -11.63 7.91 -27.62
N GLU A 158 -12.40 7.23 -26.76
CA GLU A 158 -12.33 7.44 -25.32
C GLU A 158 -12.14 6.13 -24.57
N SER A 159 -11.26 6.15 -23.58
CA SER A 159 -10.98 5.00 -22.74
C SER A 159 -10.73 5.44 -21.32
N ALA A 160 -11.25 4.68 -20.36
CA ALA A 160 -10.95 4.86 -18.95
C ALA A 160 -9.95 3.78 -18.51
N VAL A 161 -9.03 4.16 -17.63
CA VAL A 161 -8.02 3.27 -17.04
C VAL A 161 -8.05 3.42 -15.54
N SER A 162 -8.03 2.32 -14.81
CA SER A 162 -8.02 2.30 -13.35
C SER A 162 -7.00 1.30 -12.84
N LEU A 163 -6.22 1.69 -11.82
CA LEU A 163 -5.35 0.78 -11.09
C LEU A 163 -6.23 -0.10 -10.19
N ILE A 164 -6.18 -1.42 -10.37
CA ILE A 164 -7.03 -2.35 -9.62
C ILE A 164 -6.26 -3.17 -8.59
N ALA A 165 -4.97 -3.38 -8.83
CA ALA A 165 -4.09 -4.08 -7.92
C ALA A 165 -2.64 -3.68 -8.13
N GLY A 166 -1.86 -3.77 -7.07
CA GLY A 166 -0.41 -3.67 -7.10
C GLY A 166 0.21 -4.74 -6.23
N LYS A 167 1.51 -4.97 -6.43
CA LYS A 167 2.30 -5.77 -5.50
C LYS A 167 3.75 -5.33 -5.59
N ALA A 168 4.36 -5.00 -4.46
CA ALA A 168 5.78 -4.69 -4.38
C ALA A 168 6.47 -5.54 -3.32
N ARG A 169 7.70 -5.96 -3.59
CA ARG A 169 8.54 -6.73 -2.67
C ARG A 169 9.96 -6.20 -2.70
N VAL A 170 10.59 -6.20 -1.52
CA VAL A 170 12.00 -5.85 -1.38
C VAL A 170 12.84 -6.97 -1.99
N ALA A 171 13.89 -6.60 -2.72
CA ALA A 171 14.80 -7.56 -3.32
C ALA A 171 15.65 -8.25 -2.24
N LEU A 172 15.99 -9.52 -2.48
CA LEU A 172 16.94 -10.27 -1.66
C LEU A 172 18.34 -10.05 -2.24
N GLU A 173 19.26 -9.50 -1.45
CA GLU A 173 20.61 -9.18 -1.95
C GLU A 173 21.46 -10.43 -2.24
N SER A 174 21.17 -11.57 -1.61
CA SER A 174 21.99 -12.79 -1.72
C SER A 174 21.65 -13.71 -2.90
N HIS A 175 20.60 -13.39 -3.69
CA HIS A 175 20.20 -14.20 -4.83
C HIS A 175 19.49 -13.32 -5.88
N ILE A 176 20.26 -12.53 -6.61
CA ILE A 176 19.75 -11.90 -7.83
C ILE A 176 19.69 -13.00 -8.89
N ASP A 177 18.51 -13.60 -9.07
CA ASP A 177 18.23 -14.35 -10.30
C ASP A 177 18.36 -13.36 -11.48
N PRO A 178 19.27 -13.58 -12.44
CA PRO A 178 19.41 -12.74 -13.62
C PRO A 178 18.10 -12.53 -14.39
N SER A 179 17.12 -13.43 -14.26
CA SER A 179 15.80 -13.32 -14.89
C SER A 179 14.96 -12.13 -14.39
N ALA A 180 15.16 -11.70 -13.12
CA ALA A 180 14.45 -10.55 -12.55
C ALA A 180 14.94 -9.20 -13.12
N ARG A 181 16.16 -9.15 -13.69
CA ARG A 181 16.72 -7.93 -14.32
C ARG A 181 16.13 -7.64 -15.69
N ILE A 182 15.47 -8.62 -16.33
CA ILE A 182 15.06 -8.53 -17.75
C ILE A 182 13.57 -8.20 -17.93
N ALA A 183 12.74 -8.23 -16.88
CA ALA A 183 11.30 -7.97 -17.02
C ALA A 183 10.92 -6.50 -16.79
N SER A 184 11.35 -5.60 -17.70
CA SER A 184 10.58 -4.38 -17.97
C SER A 184 9.77 -4.63 -19.23
N GLY A 185 8.48 -4.91 -19.07
CA GLY A 185 7.61 -5.25 -20.19
C GLY A 185 6.15 -5.19 -19.80
N ALA A 186 5.35 -4.46 -20.58
CA ALA A 186 3.91 -4.49 -20.49
C ALA A 186 3.42 -5.83 -21.04
N VAL A 187 2.77 -6.65 -20.21
CA VAL A 187 2.07 -7.84 -20.67
C VAL A 187 0.62 -7.46 -20.88
N ARG A 188 0.20 -7.34 -22.15
CA ARG A 188 -1.20 -7.13 -22.55
C ARG A 188 -1.88 -8.50 -22.65
N ARG A 189 -2.86 -8.78 -21.79
CA ARG A 189 -3.78 -9.91 -22.00
C ARG A 189 -5.21 -9.35 -22.09
N SER A 190 -5.82 -9.50 -23.26
CA SER A 190 -7.26 -9.38 -23.43
C SER A 190 -7.92 -10.63 -22.84
N ILE A 191 -8.67 -10.46 -21.76
CA ILE A 191 -9.54 -11.51 -21.22
C ILE A 191 -10.95 -11.16 -21.68
N GLY A 192 -11.46 -11.89 -22.66
CA GLY A 192 -12.88 -11.88 -22.99
C GLY A 192 -13.62 -12.76 -21.98
N PHE A 193 -14.56 -12.20 -21.24
CA PHE A 193 -15.53 -13.00 -20.51
C PHE A 193 -16.58 -13.47 -21.51
N VAL A 194 -16.72 -14.79 -21.65
CA VAL A 194 -17.79 -15.40 -22.45
C VAL A 194 -19.04 -15.36 -21.57
N ASP A 195 -20.07 -14.65 -22.03
CA ASP A 195 -21.38 -14.66 -21.39
C ASP A 195 -21.90 -16.11 -21.32
N THR A 196 -22.14 -16.59 -20.10
CA THR A 196 -22.95 -17.80 -19.91
C THR A 196 -24.42 -17.40 -19.99
N ASN A 197 -25.08 -17.91 -21.02
CA ASN A 197 -26.52 -17.83 -21.32
C ASN A 197 -27.45 -17.91 -20.10
#